data_AF-A0A0M4EMZ0-F1
#
_entry.id   AF-A0A0M4EMZ0-F1
#
_cell.length_a   1.000
_cell.length_b   1.000
_cell.length_c   1.000
_cell.angle_alpha   90.00
_cell.angle_beta   90.00
_cell.angle_gamma   90.00
#
_symmetry.space_group_name_H-M   'P 1'
#
loop_
_entity.id
_entity.type
_entity.pdbx_description
1 polymer ?
#
loop_
_entity_poly.entity_id
_entity_poly.type
_entity_poly.pdbx_seq_one_letter_code
_entity_poly.pdbx_strand_id
1 'polypeptide(L)'
;AAYRIEASNCFRRGTYIELSTGVLRRVEDVRTEDFIQSAMRSELFELREATVVKIDRSSPHSHNISFSYGAQHLKVTLEVLPAHPLFVYGQGWASCNPQFSFDLYELKCQQLQVGDICLSLIPREQPPPPPPPPPPQPMPLVRDTYQVYAEMANIVAAYTQHLIGKMNY
;
A
#
# COMPACT_ATOMS: atom_id res chain seq x y z
N ALA A 1 -11.67 -16.27 -8.95
CA ALA A 1 -11.05 -17.61 -8.83
C ALA A 1 -9.53 -17.54 -8.70
N ALA A 2 -8.81 -16.78 -9.55
CA ALA A 2 -7.34 -16.67 -9.52
C ALA A 2 -6.75 -16.15 -8.17
N TYR A 3 -7.36 -15.11 -7.56
CA TYR A 3 -6.94 -14.57 -6.26
C TYR A 3 -6.98 -15.59 -5.10
N ARG A 4 -7.79 -16.66 -5.19
CA ARG A 4 -7.88 -17.70 -4.15
C ARG A 4 -6.75 -18.74 -4.22
N ILE A 5 -6.12 -18.92 -5.38
CA ILE A 5 -5.05 -19.93 -5.60
C ILE A 5 -3.67 -19.30 -5.44
N GLU A 6 -3.46 -18.03 -5.80
CA GLU A 6 -2.17 -17.37 -5.55
C GLU A 6 -1.95 -17.09 -4.05
N ALA A 7 -3.01 -16.72 -3.33
CA ALA A 7 -2.98 -16.59 -1.88
C ALA A 7 -2.74 -17.93 -1.15
N SER A 8 -2.89 -19.09 -1.81
CA SER A 8 -2.70 -20.38 -1.16
C SER A 8 -1.22 -20.79 -1.10
N ASN A 9 -0.38 -20.36 -2.04
CA ASN A 9 1.04 -20.67 -2.03
C ASN A 9 1.86 -19.82 -1.05
N CYS A 10 1.43 -18.60 -0.73
CA CYS A 10 2.16 -17.73 0.19
C CYS A 10 2.12 -18.23 1.64
N PHE A 11 1.15 -19.09 1.99
CA PHE A 11 1.03 -19.69 3.32
C PHE A 11 1.70 -21.05 3.46
N ARG A 12 2.21 -21.63 2.37
CA ARG A 12 2.89 -22.93 2.43
C ARG A 12 4.16 -22.82 3.27
N ARG A 13 4.35 -23.75 4.20
CA ARG A 13 5.57 -23.84 5.02
C ARG A 13 6.83 -23.80 4.15
N GLY A 14 7.83 -23.07 4.62
CA GLY A 14 9.09 -22.86 3.89
C GLY A 14 9.04 -21.76 2.84
N THR A 15 7.86 -21.21 2.52
CA THR A 15 7.75 -20.00 1.71
C THR A 15 8.37 -18.82 2.46
N TYR A 16 9.17 -18.02 1.75
CA TYR A 16 9.75 -16.80 2.28
C TYR A 16 8.86 -15.60 1.98
N ILE A 17 8.65 -14.77 3.00
CA ILE A 17 7.96 -13.50 2.95
C ILE A 17 9.01 -12.41 3.11
N GLU A 18 9.03 -11.47 2.18
CA GLU A 18 9.83 -10.25 2.30
C GLU A 18 9.06 -9.22 3.12
N LEU A 19 9.59 -8.87 4.28
CA LEU A 19 9.06 -7.80 5.12
C LEU A 19 9.37 -6.44 4.47
N SER A 20 8.63 -5.39 4.83
CA SER A 20 8.92 -4.03 4.31
C SER A 20 10.31 -3.51 4.69
N THR A 21 10.99 -4.19 5.62
CA THR A 21 12.38 -3.94 6.00
C THR A 21 13.41 -4.56 5.05
N GLY A 22 12.98 -5.31 4.03
CA GLY A 22 13.84 -6.11 3.15
C GLY A 22 14.33 -7.43 3.77
N VAL A 23 13.85 -7.78 4.97
CA VAL A 23 14.22 -9.03 5.64
C VAL A 23 13.34 -10.15 5.12
N LEU A 24 13.95 -11.28 4.73
CA LEU A 24 13.24 -12.50 4.38
C LEU A 24 12.95 -13.33 5.62
N ARG A 25 11.68 -13.63 5.86
CA ARG A 25 11.20 -14.46 6.97
C ARG A 25 10.44 -15.65 6.40
N ARG A 26 10.67 -16.87 6.92
CA ARG A 26 9.80 -18.01 6.57
C ARG A 26 8.41 -17.79 7.13
N VAL A 27 7.38 -18.18 6.40
CA VAL A 27 6.00 -17.96 6.84
C VAL A 27 5.71 -18.52 8.23
N GLU A 28 6.22 -19.72 8.56
CA GLU A 28 6.06 -20.32 9.88
C GLU A 28 6.83 -19.58 11.00
N ASP A 29 7.81 -18.78 10.64
CA ASP A 29 8.68 -18.04 11.56
C ASP A 29 8.25 -16.57 11.74
N VAL A 30 7.17 -16.13 11.10
CA VAL A 30 6.61 -14.79 11.28
C VAL A 30 6.14 -14.60 12.73
N ARG A 31 6.45 -13.42 13.30
CA ARG A 31 6.08 -13.00 14.65
C ARG A 31 5.36 -11.65 14.65
N THR A 32 4.69 -11.32 15.74
CA THR A 32 4.01 -10.02 15.91
C THR A 32 4.97 -8.84 15.69
N GLU A 33 6.22 -8.97 16.15
CA GLU A 33 7.25 -7.95 15.98
C GLU A 33 7.56 -7.66 14.51
N ASP A 34 7.44 -8.66 13.62
CA ASP A 34 7.68 -8.46 12.19
C ASP A 34 6.66 -7.50 11.58
N PHE A 35 5.39 -7.56 12.02
CA PHE A 35 4.33 -6.63 11.60
C PHE A 35 4.57 -5.22 12.14
N ILE A 36 4.89 -5.11 13.43
CA ILE A 36 5.14 -3.82 14.09
C ILE A 36 6.34 -3.12 13.45
N GLN A 37 7.46 -3.83 13.28
CA GLN A 37 8.66 -3.27 12.65
C GLN A 37 8.40 -2.89 11.19
N SER A 38 7.63 -3.70 10.47
CA SER A 38 7.28 -3.40 9.08
C SER A 38 6.46 -2.12 8.96
N ALA A 39 5.50 -1.89 9.85
CA ALA A 39 4.68 -0.68 9.86
C ALA A 39 5.44 0.55 10.35
N MET A 40 6.38 0.40 11.29
CA MET A 40 7.22 1.50 11.78
C MET A 40 8.22 2.00 10.74
N ARG A 41 8.76 1.09 9.91
CA ARG A 41 9.81 1.41 8.93
C ARG A 41 9.29 1.71 7.54
N SER A 42 8.05 1.34 7.24
CA SER A 42 7.43 1.60 5.95
C SER A 42 6.58 2.86 5.95
N GLU A 43 6.78 3.71 4.95
CA GLU A 43 5.86 4.81 4.64
C GLU A 43 4.67 4.33 3.78
N LEU A 44 4.76 3.13 3.21
CA LEU A 44 3.77 2.56 2.30
C LEU A 44 2.70 1.76 3.01
N PHE A 45 3.03 1.16 4.16
CA PHE A 45 2.13 0.28 4.89
C PHE A 45 1.87 0.79 6.31
N GLU A 46 0.69 0.50 6.82
CA GLU A 46 0.33 0.69 8.23
C GLU A 46 -0.16 -0.61 8.85
N LEU A 47 0.07 -0.77 10.15
CA LEU A 47 -0.45 -1.87 10.93
C LEU A 47 -1.92 -1.62 11.24
N ARG A 48 -2.77 -2.59 10.92
CA ARG A 48 -4.17 -2.59 11.32
C ARG A 48 -4.46 -3.75 12.25
N GLU A 49 -5.22 -3.42 13.28
CA GLU A 49 -5.74 -4.35 14.26
C GLU A 49 -7.25 -4.47 14.06
N ALA A 50 -7.73 -5.70 14.05
CA ALA A 50 -9.15 -5.99 13.88
C ALA A 50 -9.56 -7.12 14.83
N THR A 51 -10.50 -6.84 15.72
CA THR A 51 -11.00 -7.83 16.69
C THR A 51 -12.07 -8.69 16.04
N VAL A 52 -11.95 -10.00 16.17
CA VAL A 52 -12.99 -10.94 15.73
C VAL A 52 -14.20 -10.81 16.64
N VAL A 53 -15.35 -10.40 16.09
CA VAL A 53 -16.60 -10.23 16.85
C VAL A 53 -17.64 -11.31 16.55
N LYS A 54 -17.51 -12.02 15.42
CA LYS A 54 -18.39 -13.15 15.08
C LYS A 54 -17.67 -14.10 14.13
N ILE A 55 -17.89 -15.41 14.31
CA ILE A 55 -17.48 -16.44 13.36
C ILE A 55 -18.72 -17.28 13.03
N ASP A 56 -19.17 -17.25 11.79
CA ASP A 56 -20.25 -18.09 11.28
C ASP A 56 -19.66 -19.26 10.48
N ARG A 57 -19.93 -20.48 10.97
CA ARG A 57 -19.41 -21.75 10.44
C ARG A 57 -20.52 -22.60 9.81
N SER A 58 -21.62 -21.97 9.39
CA SER A 58 -22.80 -22.66 8.85
C SER A 58 -22.52 -23.44 7.56
N SER A 59 -21.55 -23.02 6.76
CA SER A 59 -21.14 -23.72 5.54
C SER A 59 -19.79 -24.44 5.73
N PRO A 60 -19.66 -25.71 5.33
CA PRO A 60 -18.39 -26.43 5.43
C PRO A 60 -17.34 -25.95 4.43
N HIS A 61 -17.74 -25.23 3.39
CA HIS A 61 -16.85 -24.76 2.32
C HIS A 61 -16.34 -23.33 2.54
N SER A 62 -17.04 -22.55 3.36
CA SER A 62 -16.81 -21.12 3.50
C SER A 62 -17.32 -20.61 4.84
N HIS A 63 -16.50 -19.85 5.57
CA HIS A 63 -16.87 -19.27 6.86
C HIS A 63 -16.92 -17.74 6.74
N ASN A 64 -17.89 -17.13 7.41
CA ASN A 64 -17.97 -15.67 7.51
C ASN A 64 -17.40 -15.21 8.85
N ILE A 65 -16.37 -14.37 8.80
CA ILE A 65 -15.73 -13.80 9.99
C ILE A 65 -16.04 -12.30 10.01
N SER A 66 -16.74 -11.84 11.04
CA SER A 66 -16.97 -10.41 11.24
C SER A 66 -15.91 -9.85 12.18
N PHE A 67 -15.34 -8.73 11.78
CA PHE A 67 -14.33 -8.00 12.53
C PHE A 67 -14.85 -6.62 12.92
N SER A 68 -14.43 -6.12 14.09
CA SER A 68 -14.51 -4.70 14.43
C SER A 68 -13.14 -4.06 14.38
N TYR A 69 -13.02 -2.90 13.75
CA TYR A 69 -11.76 -2.16 13.63
C TYR A 69 -11.94 -0.66 13.88
N GLY A 70 -10.85 -0.01 14.31
CA GLY A 70 -10.80 1.42 14.62
C GLY A 70 -11.62 1.83 15.86
N ALA A 71 -11.42 3.08 16.30
CA ALA A 71 -12.09 3.62 17.49
C ALA A 71 -13.61 3.72 17.36
N GLN A 72 -14.13 3.75 16.13
CA GLN A 72 -15.57 3.80 15.84
C GLN A 72 -16.22 2.41 15.75
N HIS A 73 -15.48 1.32 16.03
CA HIS A 73 -15.96 -0.06 15.94
C HIS A 73 -16.64 -0.38 14.60
N LEU A 74 -16.07 0.10 13.51
CA LEU A 74 -16.55 -0.22 12.17
C LEU A 74 -16.50 -1.73 11.95
N LYS A 75 -17.53 -2.27 11.30
CA LYS A 75 -17.67 -3.71 11.11
C LYS A 75 -17.47 -4.09 9.65
N VAL A 76 -16.64 -5.11 9.43
CA VAL A 76 -16.46 -5.75 8.12
C VAL A 76 -16.66 -7.25 8.28
N THR A 77 -17.25 -7.90 7.29
CA THR A 77 -17.37 -9.36 7.26
C THR A 77 -16.58 -9.90 6.08
N LEU A 78 -15.72 -10.86 6.35
CA LEU A 78 -14.89 -11.52 5.36
C LEU A 78 -15.36 -12.97 5.20
N GLU A 79 -15.62 -13.36 3.96
CA GLU A 79 -15.90 -14.74 3.59
C GLU A 79 -14.59 -15.46 3.23
N VAL A 80 -14.21 -16.50 3.98
CA VAL A 80 -12.93 -17.21 3.81
C VAL A 80 -13.10 -18.72 3.75
N LEU A 81 -12.12 -19.40 3.15
CA LEU A 81 -12.00 -20.86 3.32
C LEU A 81 -11.73 -21.20 4.79
N PRO A 82 -12.23 -22.33 5.33
CA PRO A 82 -11.96 -22.71 6.71
C PRO A 82 -10.47 -22.85 7.05
N ALA A 83 -9.65 -23.22 6.06
CA ALA A 83 -8.20 -23.35 6.18
C ALA A 83 -7.45 -22.00 6.09
N HIS A 84 -8.10 -20.88 5.79
CA HIS A 84 -7.42 -19.61 5.53
C HIS A 84 -6.71 -19.10 6.80
N PRO A 85 -5.37 -18.92 6.79
CA PRO A 85 -4.65 -18.41 7.94
C PRO A 85 -4.89 -16.91 8.14
N LEU A 86 -4.99 -16.51 9.41
CA LEU A 86 -5.01 -15.14 9.89
C LEU A 86 -3.93 -15.02 10.98
N PHE A 87 -3.25 -13.89 11.07
CA PHE A 87 -2.23 -13.69 12.09
C PHE A 87 -2.85 -13.01 13.32
N VAL A 88 -2.83 -13.68 14.47
CA VAL A 88 -3.41 -13.20 15.73
C VAL A 88 -2.30 -12.70 16.66
N TYR A 89 -2.48 -11.49 17.20
CA TYR A 89 -1.57 -10.85 18.13
C TYR A 89 -1.27 -11.78 19.33
N GLY A 90 0.01 -12.03 19.60
CA GLY A 90 0.47 -12.87 20.71
C GLY A 90 0.25 -14.38 20.54
N GLN A 91 -0.47 -14.83 19.51
CA GLN A 91 -0.74 -16.26 19.25
C GLN A 91 -0.05 -16.78 17.99
N GLY A 92 0.16 -15.93 16.99
CA GLY A 92 0.70 -16.32 15.68
C GLY A 92 -0.41 -16.69 14.70
N TRP A 93 -0.12 -17.63 13.78
CA TRP A 93 -1.11 -18.07 12.80
C TRP A 93 -2.30 -18.77 13.45
N ALA A 94 -3.50 -18.39 13.04
CA ALA A 94 -4.76 -18.99 13.46
C ALA A 94 -5.69 -19.18 12.26
N SER A 95 -6.59 -20.16 12.32
CA SER A 95 -7.61 -20.36 11.29
C SER A 95 -8.89 -20.93 11.88
N CYS A 96 -9.97 -20.94 11.09
CA CYS A 96 -11.23 -21.54 11.51
C CYS A 96 -11.14 -23.07 11.63
N ASN A 97 -10.29 -23.72 10.84
CA ASN A 97 -10.03 -25.15 10.89
C ASN A 97 -8.50 -25.41 10.82
N PRO A 98 -7.82 -25.48 11.98
CA PRO A 98 -6.37 -25.64 12.05
C PRO A 98 -5.83 -26.89 11.39
N GLN A 99 -6.55 -28.02 11.51
CA GLN A 99 -6.17 -29.27 10.85
C GLN A 99 -6.17 -29.10 9.34
N PHE A 100 -7.22 -28.49 8.78
CA PHE A 100 -7.30 -28.27 7.35
C PHE A 100 -6.25 -27.27 6.84
N SER A 101 -5.89 -26.25 7.63
CA SER A 101 -4.73 -25.39 7.32
C SER A 101 -3.42 -26.18 7.26
N PHE A 102 -3.20 -27.09 8.21
CA PHE A 102 -2.01 -27.93 8.23
C PHE A 102 -1.96 -28.87 7.03
N ASP A 103 -3.06 -29.53 6.69
CA ASP A 103 -3.12 -30.45 5.56
C ASP A 103 -2.87 -29.74 4.21
N LEU A 104 -3.33 -28.47 4.10
CA LEU A 104 -3.22 -27.70 2.86
C LEU A 104 -1.88 -26.96 2.71
N TYR A 105 -1.31 -26.47 3.82
CA TYR A 105 -0.16 -25.56 3.81
C TYR A 105 1.05 -26.06 4.60
N GLU A 106 0.94 -27.16 5.34
CA GLU A 106 1.91 -27.61 6.36
C GLU A 106 2.20 -26.54 7.43
N LEU A 107 1.32 -25.55 7.56
CA LEU A 107 1.43 -24.43 8.49
C LEU A 107 0.64 -24.74 9.75
N LYS A 108 1.31 -24.68 10.91
CA LYS A 108 0.66 -24.84 12.21
C LYS A 108 -0.16 -23.59 12.52
N CYS A 109 -1.47 -23.76 12.66
CA CYS A 109 -2.39 -22.72 13.09
C CYS A 109 -2.97 -23.04 14.46
N GLN A 110 -3.31 -22.00 15.22
CA GLN A 110 -4.21 -22.06 16.37
C GLN A 110 -5.67 -21.99 15.93
N GLN A 111 -6.59 -22.41 16.79
CA GLN A 111 -8.03 -22.24 16.53
C GLN A 111 -8.42 -20.78 16.72
N LEU A 112 -8.90 -20.13 15.66
CA LEU A 112 -9.43 -18.77 15.72
C LEU A 112 -10.70 -18.70 16.59
N GLN A 113 -10.78 -17.68 17.45
CA GLN A 113 -11.85 -17.44 18.41
C GLN A 113 -12.41 -16.01 18.30
N VAL A 114 -13.62 -15.81 18.83
CA VAL A 114 -14.17 -14.46 19.05
C VAL A 114 -13.37 -13.80 20.17
N GLY A 115 -12.97 -12.55 19.97
CA GLY A 115 -12.08 -11.81 20.86
C GLY A 115 -10.62 -11.77 20.40
N ASP A 116 -10.22 -12.63 19.47
CA ASP A 116 -8.88 -12.59 18.88
C ASP A 116 -8.64 -11.26 18.15
N ILE A 117 -7.44 -10.72 18.30
CA ILE A 117 -7.01 -9.50 17.61
C ILE A 117 -6.14 -9.91 16.42
N CYS A 118 -6.68 -9.78 15.22
CA CYS A 118 -5.97 -10.06 13.98
C CYS A 118 -5.12 -8.86 13.55
N LEU A 119 -3.90 -9.13 13.11
CA LEU A 119 -2.95 -8.17 12.59
C LEU A 119 -2.87 -8.25 11.08
N SER A 120 -2.85 -7.10 10.41
CA SER A 120 -2.57 -7.00 8.99
C SER A 120 -1.76 -5.76 8.66
N LEU A 121 -0.98 -5.83 7.58
CA LEU A 121 -0.37 -4.66 6.95
C LEU A 121 -1.25 -4.26 5.77
N ILE A 122 -1.76 -3.03 5.78
CA ILE A 122 -2.49 -2.48 4.64
C ILE A 122 -1.73 -1.30 4.04
N PRO A 123 -1.83 -1.07 2.72
CA PRO A 123 -1.30 0.14 2.13
C PRO A 123 -1.89 1.36 2.83
N ARG A 124 -1.06 2.34 3.17
CA ARG A 124 -1.54 3.65 3.58
C ARG A 124 -2.27 4.29 2.40
N GLU A 125 -3.36 4.97 2.67
CA GLU A 125 -3.93 5.90 1.69
C GLU A 125 -2.89 7.00 1.46
N GLN A 126 -2.14 6.91 0.37
CA GLN A 126 -1.35 8.05 -0.08
C GLN A 126 -2.35 9.14 -0.46
N PRO A 127 -2.18 10.39 0.02
CA PRO A 127 -2.87 11.50 -0.62
C PRO A 127 -2.54 11.42 -2.12
N PRO A 128 -3.53 11.64 -3.01
CA PRO A 128 -3.26 11.63 -4.44
C PRO A 128 -2.04 12.49 -4.69
N PRO A 129 -1.07 12.04 -5.51
CA PRO A 129 0.10 12.85 -5.83
C PRO A 129 -0.40 14.24 -6.22
N PRO A 130 0.26 15.31 -5.74
CA PRO A 130 -0.15 16.66 -6.12
C PRO A 130 -0.29 16.68 -7.64
N PRO A 131 -1.36 17.29 -8.18
CA PRO A 131 -1.54 17.35 -9.62
C PRO A 131 -0.23 17.85 -10.22
N PRO A 132 0.25 17.26 -11.34
CA PRO A 132 1.43 17.78 -12.00
C PRO A 132 1.24 19.29 -12.17
N PRO A 133 2.29 20.11 -11.95
CA PRO A 133 2.18 21.54 -12.14
C PRO A 133 1.51 21.77 -13.51
N PRO A 134 0.50 22.65 -13.59
CA PRO A 134 -0.17 22.87 -14.86
C PRO A 134 0.91 23.12 -15.92
N PRO A 135 0.81 22.52 -17.12
CA PRO A 135 1.71 22.86 -18.20
C PRO A 135 1.77 24.38 -18.29
N PRO A 136 2.94 24.99 -18.54
CA PRO A 136 3.11 26.44 -18.48
C PRO A 136 1.93 27.09 -19.18
N GLN A 137 1.01 27.65 -18.38
CA GLN A 137 -0.11 28.36 -18.97
C GLN A 137 0.55 29.49 -19.75
N PRO A 138 0.12 29.79 -20.99
CA PRO A 138 0.51 31.05 -21.61
C PRO A 138 0.14 32.11 -20.58
N MET A 139 1.15 32.69 -19.93
CA MET A 139 0.93 33.83 -19.04
C MET A 139 0.07 34.79 -19.84
N PRO A 140 -1.03 35.34 -19.29
CA PRO A 140 -1.75 36.38 -19.99
C PRO A 140 -0.70 37.39 -20.43
N LEU A 141 -0.58 37.54 -21.74
CA LEU A 141 0.42 38.38 -22.37
C LEU A 141 0.17 39.77 -21.80
N VAL A 142 0.92 40.16 -20.76
CA VAL A 142 0.92 41.54 -20.29
C VAL A 142 1.52 42.29 -21.47
N ARG A 143 0.62 42.84 -22.31
CA ARG A 143 0.92 43.39 -23.63
C ARG A 143 2.07 44.40 -23.53
N ASP A 144 2.15 45.10 -22.40
CA ASP A 144 3.22 46.05 -22.10
C ASP A 144 4.62 45.42 -21.98
N THR A 145 4.78 44.29 -21.27
CA THR A 145 6.12 43.68 -21.12
C THR A 145 6.68 43.14 -22.42
N TYR A 146 5.85 42.52 -23.27
CA TYR A 146 6.29 42.02 -24.57
C TYR A 146 6.66 43.16 -25.52
N GLN A 147 5.97 44.29 -25.42
CA GLN A 147 6.29 45.48 -26.17
C GLN A 147 7.65 46.07 -25.74
N VAL A 148 7.93 46.11 -24.43
CA VAL A 148 9.27 46.48 -23.92
C VAL A 148 10.35 45.53 -24.45
N TYR A 149 10.14 44.21 -24.43
CA TYR A 149 11.12 43.27 -25.00
C TYR A 149 11.33 43.45 -26.50
N ALA A 150 10.27 43.72 -27.26
CA ALA A 150 10.36 43.99 -28.70
C ALA A 150 11.12 45.29 -29.00
N GLU A 151 10.88 46.35 -28.22
CA GLU A 151 11.62 47.61 -28.34
C GLU A 151 13.10 47.43 -28.02
N MET A 152 13.43 46.71 -26.93
CA MET A 152 14.82 46.42 -26.58
C MET A 152 15.52 45.57 -27.66
N ALA A 153 14.84 44.56 -28.22
CA ALA A 153 15.38 43.75 -29.31
C ALA A 153 15.64 44.59 -30.58
N ASN A 154 14.74 45.52 -30.92
CA ASN A 154 14.93 46.42 -32.04
C ASN A 154 16.12 47.38 -31.83
N ILE A 155 16.31 47.90 -30.62
CA ILE A 155 17.47 48.74 -30.28
C ILE A 155 18.78 47.95 -30.40
N VAL A 156 18.83 46.73 -29.87
CA VAL A 156 20.01 45.86 -29.96
C VAL A 156 20.32 45.52 -31.42
N ALA A 157 19.31 45.22 -32.23
CA ALA A 157 19.47 44.96 -33.66
C ALA A 157 20.03 46.19 -34.40
N ALA A 158 19.47 47.38 -34.16
CA ALA A 158 19.95 48.63 -34.77
C ALA A 158 21.39 48.95 -34.39
N TYR A 159 21.77 48.77 -33.12
CA TYR A 159 23.15 48.95 -32.67
C TYR A 159 24.11 47.95 -33.33
N THR A 160 23.70 46.68 -33.42
CA THR A 160 24.50 45.63 -34.07
C THR A 160 24.73 45.96 -35.55
N GLN A 161 23.69 46.40 -36.26
CA GLN A 161 23.81 46.84 -37.66
C GLN A 161 24.71 48.07 -37.81
N HIS A 162 24.64 49.03 -36.87
CA HIS A 162 25.54 50.19 -36.85
C HIS A 162 27.01 49.78 -36.66
N LEU A 163 27.29 48.84 -35.76
CA LEU A 163 28.64 48.32 -35.55
C LEU A 163 29.16 47.58 -36.79
N ILE A 164 28.32 46.77 -37.43
CA ILE A 164 28.67 46.08 -38.68
C ILE A 164 28.95 47.10 -39.80
N GLY A 165 28.14 48.15 -39.92
CA GLY A 165 28.34 49.21 -40.91
C GLY A 165 29.63 50.02 -40.69
N LYS A 166 30.05 50.21 -39.43
CA LYS A 166 31.32 50.88 -39.09
C LYS A 166 32.56 50.03 -39.34
N MET A 167 32.41 48.70 -39.46
CA MET A 167 33.52 47.80 -39.79
C MET A 167 33.70 47.57 -41.29
N ASN A 168 32.78 48.06 -42.12
CA ASN A 168 32.82 47.92 -43.57
C ASN A 168 33.32 49.20 -44.30
N TYR A 169 33.99 50.10 -43.58
CA TYR A 169 34.72 51.26 -44.11
C TYR A 169 36.10 51.38 -43.47
#